data_AF-A0A2D6DQZ6-F1
#
_entry.id   AF-A0A2D6DQZ6-F1
#
_cell.length_a   1.000
_cell.length_b   1.000
_cell.length_c   1.000
_cell.angle_alpha   90.00
_cell.angle_beta   90.00
_cell.angle_gamma   90.00
#
_symmetry.space_group_name_H-M   'P 1'
#
loop_
_entity.id
_entity.type
_entity.pdbx_description
1 polymer ?
#
loop_
_entity_poly.entity_id
_entity_poly.type
_entity_poly.pdbx_seq_one_letter_code
_entity_poly.pdbx_strand_id
1 'polypeptide(L)'
;EPEIILEIPQDYQFPANQEIEITAQPYFFNINNINELNYDWSLNGKSASQVNNDNPNSLIIEIGQISQSIKQKLTVWTEDKNNSLQRARAETEITFIP
;
A
#
# COMPACT_ATOMS: atom_id res chain seq x y z
N GLU A 1 17.78 -6.80 7.45
CA GLU A 1 17.57 -5.98 6.25
C GLU A 1 16.22 -5.29 6.42
N PRO A 2 16.02 -4.06 5.91
CA PRO A 2 14.73 -3.40 5.98
C PRO A 2 13.63 -4.24 5.32
N GLU A 3 12.44 -4.23 5.92
CA GLU A 3 11.29 -5.01 5.47
C GLU A 3 10.03 -4.16 5.55
N ILE A 4 9.04 -4.48 4.73
CA ILE A 4 7.73 -3.83 4.77
C ILE A 4 6.63 -4.88 4.69
N ILE A 5 5.63 -4.74 5.54
CA ILE A 5 4.51 -5.68 5.64
C ILE A 5 3.22 -4.91 5.33
N LEU A 6 2.40 -5.46 4.43
CA LEU A 6 1.09 -4.90 4.12
C LEU A 6 0.05 -5.44 5.12
N GLU A 7 -0.49 -4.55 5.94
CA GLU A 7 -1.64 -4.80 6.79
C GLU A 7 -2.91 -4.59 5.97
N ILE A 8 -3.55 -5.70 5.59
CA ILE A 8 -4.72 -5.71 4.73
C ILE A 8 -5.92 -6.22 5.52
N PRO A 9 -7.03 -5.48 5.58
CA PRO A 9 -8.24 -5.95 6.23
C PRO A 9 -8.86 -7.14 5.47
N GLN A 10 -9.54 -8.04 6.18
CA GLN A 10 -10.53 -9.00 5.62
C GLN A 10 -10.07 -9.81 4.38
N ASP A 11 -9.44 -10.98 4.58
CA ASP A 11 -9.19 -12.06 3.59
C ASP A 11 -8.80 -11.65 2.14
N TYR A 12 -8.25 -10.45 1.96
CA TYR A 12 -7.87 -9.86 0.67
C TYR A 12 -9.03 -9.74 -0.34
N GLN A 13 -10.29 -9.71 0.14
CA GLN A 13 -11.49 -9.60 -0.70
C GLN A 13 -12.40 -8.46 -0.23
N PHE A 14 -12.77 -7.58 -1.16
CA PHE A 14 -13.47 -6.34 -0.85
C PHE A 14 -14.68 -6.11 -1.74
N PRO A 15 -15.87 -5.83 -1.18
CA PRO A 15 -17.01 -5.37 -1.97
C PRO A 15 -16.71 -4.07 -2.70
N ALA A 16 -17.25 -3.93 -3.90
CA ALA A 16 -17.26 -2.66 -4.61
C ALA A 16 -18.10 -1.61 -3.87
N ASN A 17 -17.81 -0.34 -4.10
CA ASN A 17 -18.36 0.83 -3.41
C ASN A 17 -18.03 0.88 -1.91
N GLN A 18 -16.96 0.21 -1.48
CA GLN A 18 -16.40 0.39 -0.15
C GLN A 18 -15.02 1.03 -0.25
N GLU A 19 -14.75 1.91 0.70
CA GLU A 19 -13.43 2.45 0.95
C GLU A 19 -12.64 1.43 1.77
N ILE A 20 -11.44 1.10 1.30
CA ILE A 20 -10.53 0.20 2.01
C ILE A 20 -9.24 0.95 2.32
N GLU A 21 -8.80 0.87 3.57
CA GLU A 21 -7.50 1.40 4.00
C GLU A 21 -6.52 0.23 4.13
N ILE A 22 -5.36 0.37 3.48
CA ILE A 22 -4.26 -0.58 3.53
C ILE A 22 -3.05 0.17 4.07
N THR A 23 -2.45 -0.36 5.14
CA THR A 23 -1.29 0.26 5.78
C THR A 23 -0.05 -0.59 5.50
N ALA A 24 1.06 0.06 5.17
CA ALA A 24 2.35 -0.59 5.01
C ALA A 24 3.24 -0.33 6.22
N GLN A 25 3.49 -1.36 7.02
CA GLN A 25 4.33 -1.25 8.21
C GLN A 25 5.80 -1.50 7.89
N PRO A 26 6.68 -0.50 8.07
CA PRO A 26 8.11 -0.69 7.91
C PRO A 26 8.72 -1.33 9.15
N TYR A 27 9.64 -2.26 8.93
CA TYR A 27 10.43 -2.92 9.97
C TYR A 27 11.92 -2.78 9.65
N PHE A 28 12.73 -2.62 10.69
CA PHE A 28 14.20 -2.53 10.60
C PHE A 28 14.75 -1.36 9.77
N PHE A 29 13.95 -0.31 9.58
CA PHE A 29 14.41 0.99 9.09
C PHE A 29 14.99 1.80 10.25
N ASN A 30 16.07 2.54 10.01
CA ASN A 30 16.70 3.42 11.01
C ASN A 30 16.07 4.82 11.00
N ILE A 31 14.79 4.89 11.32
CA ILE A 31 13.97 6.11 11.30
C ILE A 31 13.36 6.37 12.68
N ASN A 32 13.05 7.63 12.99
CA ASN A 32 12.30 8.00 14.19
C ASN A 32 10.81 8.23 13.89
N ASN A 33 10.49 8.52 12.62
CA ASN A 33 9.14 8.81 12.16
C ASN A 33 8.89 8.20 10.77
N ILE A 34 7.67 7.75 10.53
CA ILE A 34 7.19 7.24 9.24
C ILE A 34 7.38 8.22 8.08
N ASN A 35 7.35 9.52 8.39
CA ASN A 35 7.54 10.61 7.44
C ASN A 35 8.99 10.74 6.97
N GLU A 36 9.95 10.00 7.54
CA GLU A 36 11.32 9.88 7.03
C GLU A 36 11.44 8.90 5.87
N LEU A 37 10.37 8.17 5.55
CA LEU A 37 10.30 7.26 4.43
C LEU A 37 9.52 7.85 3.26
N ASN A 38 9.90 7.48 2.04
CA ASN A 38 9.08 7.60 0.84
C ASN A 38 8.31 6.31 0.63
N TYR A 39 7.09 6.42 0.13
CA TYR A 39 6.21 5.30 -0.18
C TYR A 39 5.66 5.47 -1.58
N ASP A 40 5.97 4.52 -2.46
CA ASP A 40 5.48 4.50 -3.84
C ASP A 40 4.51 3.34 -4.00
N TRP A 41 3.23 3.68 -4.04
CA TRP A 41 2.14 2.73 -4.20
C TRP A 41 1.82 2.51 -5.68
N SER A 42 1.50 1.28 -6.04
CA SER A 42 1.00 0.97 -7.38
C SER A 42 -0.04 -0.14 -7.35
N LEU A 43 -1.05 0.00 -8.21
CA LEU A 43 -2.09 -0.98 -8.44
C LEU A 43 -2.01 -1.44 -9.90
N ASN A 44 -1.76 -2.74 -10.11
CA ASN A 44 -1.50 -3.32 -11.44
C ASN A 44 -0.45 -2.54 -12.24
N GLY A 45 0.61 -2.09 -11.56
CA GLY A 45 1.73 -1.34 -12.15
C GLY A 45 1.43 0.13 -12.48
N LYS A 46 0.22 0.62 -12.19
CA LYS A 46 -0.11 2.05 -12.28
C LYS A 46 0.05 2.69 -10.92
N SER A 47 0.71 3.86 -10.87
CA SER A 47 0.87 4.62 -9.63
C SER A 47 -0.48 4.88 -8.99
N ALA A 48 -0.56 4.62 -7.68
CA ALA A 48 -1.71 4.95 -6.85
C ALA A 48 -1.31 6.09 -5.92
N SER A 49 -2.10 7.15 -5.89
CA SER A 49 -1.81 8.31 -5.05
C SER A 49 -2.23 8.04 -3.60
N GLN A 50 -1.41 8.46 -2.65
CA GLN A 50 -1.80 8.54 -1.25
C GLN A 50 -2.87 9.63 -1.06
N VAL A 51 -3.75 9.43 -0.09
CA VAL A 51 -4.83 10.39 0.20
C VAL A 51 -4.31 11.61 0.97
N ASN A 52 -3.29 11.44 1.82
CA ASN A 52 -2.73 12.53 2.60
C ASN A 52 -1.22 12.31 2.87
N ASN A 53 -0.45 13.40 2.83
CA ASN A 53 0.96 13.44 3.20
C ASN A 53 1.21 13.17 4.70
N ASP A 54 0.20 13.31 5.56
CA ASP A 54 0.35 13.05 6.99
C ASP A 54 0.46 11.55 7.32
N ASN A 55 -0.05 10.68 6.44
CA ASN A 55 -0.03 9.22 6.60
C ASN A 55 0.56 8.56 5.34
N PRO A 56 1.87 8.75 5.05
CA PRO A 56 2.48 8.29 3.81
C PRO A 56 2.50 6.76 3.68
N ASN A 57 2.40 6.06 4.81
CA ASN A 57 2.35 4.60 4.86
C ASN A 57 0.95 4.01 4.66
N SER A 58 -0.07 4.82 4.35
CA SER A 58 -1.44 4.34 4.17
C SER A 58 -1.95 4.66 2.77
N LEU A 59 -2.61 3.67 2.16
CA LEU A 59 -3.29 3.77 0.88
C LEU A 59 -4.76 3.50 1.08
N ILE A 60 -5.59 4.44 0.62
CA ILE A 60 -7.03 4.26 0.57
C ILE A 60 -7.41 3.94 -0.87
N ILE A 61 -8.17 2.86 -1.06
CA ILE A 61 -8.68 2.47 -2.37
C ILE A 61 -10.21 2.55 -2.33
N GLU A 62 -10.77 3.33 -3.24
CA GLU A 62 -12.19 3.34 -3.53
C GLU A 62 -12.42 2.74 -4.92
N ILE A 63 -13.21 1.67 -4.99
CA ILE A 63 -13.65 1.10 -6.25
C ILE A 63 -15.13 1.39 -6.45
N GLY A 64 -15.48 2.00 -7.58
CA GLY A 64 -16.87 2.18 -7.98
C GLY A 64 -17.54 0.86 -8.36
N GLN A 65 -18.79 0.93 -8.82
CA GLN A 65 -19.54 -0.26 -9.21
C GLN A 65 -18.82 -1.10 -10.28
N ILE A 66 -18.70 -2.40 -10.02
CA ILE A 66 -18.15 -3.39 -10.96
C ILE A 66 -19.21 -4.46 -11.23
N SER A 67 -19.25 -4.98 -12.46
CA SER A 67 -20.16 -6.05 -12.86
C SER A 67 -19.59 -7.45 -12.65
N GLN A 68 -18.30 -7.56 -12.37
CA GLN A 68 -17.57 -8.81 -12.17
C GLN A 68 -16.42 -8.60 -11.19
N SER A 69 -15.96 -9.67 -10.55
CA SER A 69 -14.81 -9.59 -9.65
C SER A 69 -13.54 -9.21 -10.41
N ILE A 70 -12.71 -8.35 -9.81
CA ILE A 70 -11.46 -7.87 -10.41
C ILE A 70 -10.31 -8.13 -9.44
N LYS A 71 -9.28 -8.82 -9.93
CA LYS A 71 -8.02 -9.01 -9.20
C LYS A 71 -7.05 -7.87 -9.52
N GLN A 72 -6.43 -7.33 -8.48
CA GLN A 72 -5.48 -6.24 -8.58
C GLN A 72 -4.23 -6.62 -7.80
N LYS A 73 -3.07 -6.54 -8.45
CA LYS A 73 -1.78 -6.63 -7.79
C LYS A 73 -1.47 -5.29 -7.14
N LEU A 74 -1.41 -5.27 -5.81
CA LEU A 74 -0.93 -4.13 -5.03
C LEU A 74 0.57 -4.28 -4.80
N THR A 75 1.32 -3.21 -5.00
CA THR A 75 2.75 -3.16 -4.70
C THR A 75 3.06 -1.85 -4.02
N VAL A 76 3.86 -1.91 -2.96
CA VAL A 76 4.44 -0.75 -2.29
C VAL A 76 5.95 -0.87 -2.31
N TRP A 77 6.60 0.23 -2.67
CA TRP A 77 8.02 0.43 -2.46
C TRP A 77 8.23 1.46 -1.36
N THR A 78 9.24 1.22 -0.54
CA THR A 78 9.61 2.13 0.52
C THR A 78 11.11 2.35 0.53
N GLU A 79 11.52 3.59 0.75
CA GLU A 79 12.92 4.00 0.82
C GLU A 79 13.11 5.06 1.91
N ASP A 80 14.20 4.96 2.68
CA ASP A 80 14.61 5.99 3.62
C ASP A 80 15.15 7.22 2.88
N LYS A 81 14.56 8.39 3.15
CA LYS A 81 14.92 9.68 2.55
C LYS A 81 16.38 10.08 2.82
N ASN A 82 16.94 9.61 3.94
CA ASN A 82 18.31 9.90 4.37
C ASN A 82 19.30 8.79 4.01
N ASN A 83 18.81 7.61 3.59
CA ASN A 83 19.63 6.46 3.26
C ASN A 83 18.97 5.55 2.22
N SER A 84 19.23 5.81 0.93
CA SER A 84 18.66 5.02 -0.18
C SER A 84 19.09 3.54 -0.23
N LEU A 85 20.09 3.13 0.57
CA LEU A 85 20.41 1.72 0.74
C LEU A 85 19.38 1.00 1.62
N GLN A 86 18.64 1.74 2.45
CA GLN A 86 17.52 1.21 3.20
C GLN A 86 16.23 1.34 2.39
N ARG A 87 15.86 0.25 1.74
CA ARG A 87 14.64 0.15 0.94
C ARG A 87 14.02 -1.22 1.06
N ALA A 88 12.71 -1.29 0.90
CA ALA A 88 11.94 -2.53 0.95
C ALA A 88 10.81 -2.49 -0.08
N ARG A 89 10.29 -3.68 -0.40
CA ARG A 89 9.13 -3.85 -1.27
C ARG A 89 8.21 -4.90 -0.69
N ALA A 90 6.91 -4.64 -0.73
CA ALA A 90 5.89 -5.67 -0.54
C ALA A 90 4.96 -5.72 -1.74
N GLU A 91 4.43 -6.91 -1.99
CA GLU A 91 3.42 -7.13 -3.01
C GLU A 91 2.38 -8.15 -2.54
N THR A 92 1.16 -7.97 -2.99
CA THR A 92 0.04 -8.88 -2.71
C THR A 92 -1.03 -8.75 -3.80
N GLU A 93 -1.94 -9.70 -3.84
CA GLU A 93 -3.11 -9.67 -4.71
C GLU A 93 -4.36 -9.41 -3.85
N ILE A 94 -5.14 -8.41 -4.23
CA ILE A 94 -6.45 -8.13 -3.64
C ILE A 94 -7.53 -8.36 -4.71
N THR A 95 -8.70 -8.81 -4.26
CA THR A 95 -9.84 -9.05 -5.15
C THR A 95 -10.99 -8.14 -4.77
N PHE A 96 -11.52 -7.43 -5.74
CA PHE A 96 -12.77 -6.69 -5.59
C PHE A 96 -13.91 -7.52 -6.11
N ILE A 97 -15.01 -7.59 -5.35
CA ILE A 97 -16.21 -8.35 -5.70
C ILE A 97 -17.39 -7.39 -5.92
N PRO A 98 -18.32 -7.70 -6.84
CA PRO A 98 -19.49 -6.87 -7.09
C PRO A 98 -20.34 -6.59 -5.85
#